data_AF-A0A1G2WCD1-F1
#
_entry.id   AF-A0A1G2WCD1-F1
#
_cell.length_a   1.000
_cell.length_b   1.000
_cell.length_c   1.000
_cell.angle_alpha   90.00
_cell.angle_beta   90.00
_cell.angle_gamma   90.00
#
_symmetry.space_group_name_H-M   'P 1'
#
loop_
_entity.id
_entity.type
_entity.pdbx_description
1 polymer ?
#
loop_
_entity_poly.entity_id
_entity_poly.type
_entity_poly.pdbx_seq_one_letter_code
_entity_poly.pdbx_strand_id
1 'polypeptide(L)'
;MNLTNSISGFAMLALAALPIASLPASALAAPASVKIADINLLSPQGMATFDKRADYAARDFCREERSLSVAAACRVAVKEELSEKVTAIRSARLEQASKTFAAR
;
A
#
# COMPACT_ATOMS: atom_id res chain seq x y z
N MET A 1 -19.47 -45.22 -22.82
CA MET A 1 -18.08 -45.63 -22.52
C MET A 1 -17.25 -45.09 -23.69
N ASN A 2 -16.30 -44.16 -23.57
CA ASN A 2 -15.36 -43.87 -22.51
C ASN A 2 -15.12 -42.36 -22.38
N LEU A 3 -14.85 -41.98 -21.14
CA LEU A 3 -14.47 -40.67 -20.65
C LEU A 3 -12.99 -40.43 -21.02
N THR A 4 -12.69 -39.66 -22.06
CA THR A 4 -11.30 -39.40 -22.46
C THR A 4 -10.91 -37.95 -22.21
N ASN A 5 -10.28 -37.79 -21.05
CA ASN A 5 -9.24 -36.82 -20.70
C ASN A 5 -9.60 -35.34 -20.61
N SER A 6 -10.00 -34.97 -19.39
CA SER A 6 -9.57 -33.74 -18.75
C SER A 6 -8.04 -33.63 -18.77
N ILE A 7 -7.48 -32.67 -19.50
CA ILE A 7 -6.09 -32.22 -19.33
C ILE A 7 -6.16 -30.81 -18.74
N SER A 8 -6.33 -30.78 -17.42
CA SER A 8 -6.02 -29.62 -16.59
C SER A 8 -4.57 -29.74 -16.18
N GLY A 9 -3.67 -29.08 -16.91
CA GLY A 9 -2.24 -29.04 -16.61
C GLY A 9 -1.82 -27.62 -16.24
N PHE A 10 -1.50 -27.41 -14.97
CA PHE A 10 -1.19 -26.15 -14.31
C PHE A 10 -0.09 -25.34 -15.02
N ALA A 11 -0.37 -24.06 -15.31
CA ALA A 11 0.67 -23.09 -15.63
C ALA A 11 1.50 -22.83 -14.36
N MET A 12 2.67 -23.48 -14.26
CA MET A 12 3.66 -23.13 -13.25
C MET A 12 4.16 -21.71 -13.53
N LEU A 13 3.78 -20.77 -12.68
CA LEU A 13 4.38 -19.45 -12.59
C LEU A 13 5.87 -19.61 -12.24
N ALA A 14 6.72 -19.57 -13.26
CA ALA A 14 8.15 -19.34 -13.08
C ALA A 14 8.34 -17.88 -12.62
N LEU A 15 8.22 -17.62 -11.32
CA LEU A 15 8.76 -16.41 -10.74
C LEU A 15 10.28 -16.51 -10.88
N ALA A 16 10.80 -15.80 -11.88
CA ALA A 16 12.21 -15.58 -12.07
C ALA A 16 12.85 -15.19 -10.74
N ALA A 17 13.97 -15.83 -10.43
CA ALA A 17 14.86 -15.46 -9.34
C ALA A 17 15.33 -14.01 -9.55
N LEU A 18 14.55 -13.04 -9.07
CA LEU A 18 15.11 -11.73 -8.80
C LEU A 18 16.11 -11.93 -7.67
N PRO A 19 17.35 -11.44 -7.80
CA PRO A 19 18.16 -11.23 -6.62
C PRO A 19 17.33 -10.28 -5.75
N ILE A 20 16.98 -10.74 -4.55
CA ILE A 20 16.46 -9.90 -3.50
C ILE A 20 17.63 -8.99 -3.15
N ALA A 21 17.82 -7.95 -3.98
CA ALA A 21 18.76 -6.88 -3.73
C ALA A 21 18.23 -6.22 -2.47
N SER A 22 18.80 -6.67 -1.34
CA SER A 22 18.82 -6.00 -0.05
C SER A 22 17.64 -5.04 0.13
N LEU A 23 16.45 -5.59 0.42
CA LEU A 23 15.56 -4.79 1.25
C LEU A 23 16.38 -4.50 2.51
N PRO A 24 16.72 -3.24 2.81
CA PRO A 24 17.38 -2.95 4.07
C PRO A 24 16.52 -3.57 5.17
N ALA A 25 17.12 -4.31 6.10
CA ALA A 25 16.40 -5.01 7.17
C ALA A 25 15.50 -4.08 8.01
N SER A 26 15.64 -2.76 7.84
CA SER A 26 14.70 -1.72 8.26
C SER A 26 13.26 -1.90 7.72
N ALA A 27 13.05 -2.70 6.67
CA ALA A 27 11.73 -3.02 6.12
C ALA A 27 10.91 -4.00 6.98
N LEU A 28 11.51 -4.60 8.03
CA LEU A 28 10.80 -5.38 9.04
C LEU A 28 10.40 -4.58 10.29
N ALA A 29 10.66 -3.26 10.32
CA ALA A 29 10.04 -2.42 11.33
C ALA A 29 8.51 -2.53 11.21
N ALA A 30 7.81 -2.59 12.35
CA ALA A 30 6.36 -2.75 12.40
C ALA A 30 5.69 -1.84 11.35
N PRO A 31 4.80 -2.38 10.50
CA PRO A 31 4.33 -1.64 9.32
C PRO A 31 3.72 -0.32 9.76
N ALA A 32 4.21 0.78 9.19
CA ALA A 32 3.59 2.09 9.38
C ALA A 32 2.12 1.99 8.97
N SER A 33 1.21 2.14 9.94
CA SER A 33 -0.22 1.94 9.72
C SER A 33 -0.97 3.25 9.88
N VAL A 34 -1.81 3.57 8.88
CA VAL A 34 -2.67 4.75 8.90
C VAL A 34 -4.11 4.30 8.84
N LYS A 35 -4.89 4.64 9.87
CA LYS A 35 -6.33 4.39 9.89
C LYS A 35 -7.03 5.32 8.92
N ILE A 36 -7.81 4.75 8.01
CA ILE A 36 -8.55 5.48 6.96
C ILE A 36 -10.04 5.12 6.88
N ALA A 37 -10.51 4.22 7.74
CA ALA A 37 -11.89 3.74 7.72
C ALA A 37 -12.89 4.82 8.17
N ASP A 38 -12.43 5.76 8.99
CA ASP A 38 -13.21 6.85 9.58
C ASP A 38 -13.15 8.16 8.76
N ILE A 39 -12.41 8.19 7.66
CA ILE A 39 -12.23 9.40 6.84
C ILE A 39 -12.69 9.18 5.39
N ASN A 40 -13.27 10.23 4.83
CA ASN A 40 -13.61 10.28 3.41
C ASN A 40 -12.39 10.72 2.58
N LEU A 41 -11.63 9.76 2.06
CA LEU A 41 -10.47 10.02 1.19
C LEU A 41 -10.83 10.70 -0.15
N LEU A 42 -12.11 10.80 -0.50
CA LEU A 42 -12.55 11.53 -1.70
C LEU A 42 -12.75 13.02 -1.43
N SER A 43 -12.77 13.46 -0.16
CA SER A 43 -12.89 14.87 0.20
C SER A 43 -11.52 15.51 0.48
N PRO A 44 -11.35 16.83 0.24
CA PRO A 44 -10.13 17.54 0.60
C PRO A 44 -9.81 17.46 2.09
N GLN A 45 -10.84 17.52 2.95
CA GLN A 45 -10.70 17.45 4.41
C GLN A 45 -10.25 16.06 4.87
N GLY A 46 -10.74 15.00 4.25
CA GLY A 46 -10.31 13.64 4.55
C GLY A 46 -8.88 13.38 4.09
N MET A 47 -8.47 13.93 2.94
CA MET A 47 -7.07 13.88 2.50
C MET A 47 -6.15 14.66 3.44
N ALA A 48 -6.51 15.87 3.85
CA ALA A 48 -5.72 16.62 4.83
C ALA A 48 -5.59 15.88 6.17
N THR A 49 -6.63 15.13 6.56
CA THR A 49 -6.60 14.29 7.76
C THR A 49 -5.67 13.08 7.58
N PHE A 50 -5.72 12.44 6.41
CA PHE A 50 -4.78 11.39 6.03
C PHE A 50 -3.33 11.90 6.07
N ASP A 51 -3.03 13.05 5.48
CA ASP A 51 -1.68 13.61 5.43
C ASP A 51 -1.10 13.85 6.82
N LYS A 52 -1.91 14.37 7.75
CA LYS A 52 -1.52 14.53 9.16
C LYS A 52 -1.20 13.19 9.82
N ARG A 53 -2.03 12.17 9.57
CA ARG A 53 -1.83 10.82 10.13
C ARG A 53 -0.61 10.12 9.52
N ALA A 54 -0.39 10.30 8.22
CA ALA A 54 0.77 9.80 7.51
C ALA A 54 2.06 10.44 8.02
N ASP A 55 2.05 11.74 8.30
CA ASP A 55 3.21 12.42 8.91
C ASP A 55 3.53 11.87 10.31
N TYR A 56 2.50 11.67 11.14
CA TYR A 56 2.66 11.05 12.46
C TYR A 56 3.20 9.62 12.36
N ALA A 57 2.62 8.79 11.50
CA ALA A 57 3.04 7.41 11.29
C ALA A 57 4.49 7.32 10.78
N ALA A 58 4.88 8.20 9.84
CA ALA A 58 6.26 8.26 9.35
C ALA A 58 7.25 8.68 10.44
N ARG A 59 6.88 9.62 11.32
CA ARG A 59 7.73 10.00 12.46
C ARG A 59 7.90 8.88 13.46
N ASP A 60 6.83 8.16 13.77
CA ASP A 60 6.86 7.06 14.73
C ASP A 60 7.65 5.86 14.17
N PHE A 61 7.46 5.54 12.88
CA PHE A 61 8.20 4.49 12.20
C PHE A 61 9.70 4.79 12.15
N CYS A 62 10.08 6.02 11.82
CA CYS A 62 11.48 6.45 11.73
C CYS A 62 12.05 6.94 13.07
N ARG A 63 11.44 6.58 14.21
CA ARG A 63 11.80 7.13 15.54
C ARG A 63 13.19 6.68 16.01
N GLU A 64 13.62 5.49 15.63
CA GLU A 64 14.88 4.90 16.09
C GLU A 64 16.10 5.38 15.27
N GLU A 65 15.86 6.13 14.20
CA GLU A 65 16.92 6.66 13.34
C GLU A 65 17.72 7.75 14.06
N ARG A 66 18.99 7.45 14.37
CA ARG A 66 19.89 8.36 15.11
C ARG A 66 20.44 9.50 14.26
N SER A 67 20.54 9.29 12.94
CA SER A 67 21.01 10.33 12.03
C SER A 67 19.84 11.15 11.51
N LEU A 68 19.92 12.47 11.58
CA LEU A 68 18.89 13.37 11.06
C LEU A 68 18.66 13.19 9.56
N SER A 69 19.72 12.95 8.79
CA SER A 69 19.61 12.73 7.35
C SER A 69 18.94 11.40 7.02
N VAL A 70 19.24 10.34 7.78
CA VAL A 70 18.61 9.02 7.62
C VAL A 70 17.15 9.07 8.07
N ALA A 71 16.85 9.74 9.17
CA ALA A 71 15.48 9.95 9.64
C ALA A 71 14.65 10.74 8.62
N ALA A 72 15.23 11.76 7.98
CA ALA A 72 14.56 12.52 6.92
C ALA A 72 14.27 11.65 5.69
N ALA A 73 15.27 10.91 5.20
CA ALA A 73 15.10 9.99 4.07
C ALA A 73 14.06 8.90 4.35
N CYS A 74 14.10 8.31 5.56
CA CYS A 74 13.12 7.34 6.02
C CYS A 74 11.69 7.91 5.98
N ARG A 75 11.48 9.13 6.50
CA ARG A 75 10.14 9.75 6.50
C ARG A 75 9.64 10.04 5.10
N VAL A 76 10.52 10.46 4.19
CA VAL A 76 10.16 10.69 2.79
C VAL A 76 9.71 9.38 2.14
N ALA A 77 10.51 8.31 2.27
CA ALA A 77 10.19 7.00 1.72
C ALA A 77 8.87 6.44 2.27
N VAL A 78 8.62 6.55 3.59
CA VAL A 78 7.36 6.10 4.19
C VAL A 78 6.17 6.91 3.66
N LYS A 79 6.31 8.23 3.49
CA LYS A 79 5.23 9.08 2.98
C LYS A 79 4.94 8.80 1.50
N GLU A 80 5.96 8.51 0.71
CA GLU A 80 5.82 8.09 -0.69
C GLU A 80 5.02 6.79 -0.80
N GLU A 81 5.40 5.76 -0.05
CA GLU A 81 4.67 4.50 0.04
C GLU A 81 3.21 4.67 0.48
N LEU A 82 2.96 5.53 1.49
CA LEU A 82 1.60 5.83 1.95
C LEU A 82 0.80 6.59 0.88
N SER A 83 1.43 7.49 0.12
CA SER A 83 0.82 8.25 -0.98
C SER A 83 0.40 7.35 -2.14
N GLU A 84 1.24 6.38 -2.51
CA GLU A 84 0.90 5.40 -3.55
C GLU A 84 -0.30 4.54 -3.12
N LYS A 85 -0.27 4.04 -1.88
CA LYS A 85 -1.35 3.21 -1.35
C LYS A 85 -2.66 3.98 -1.23
N VAL A 86 -2.63 5.23 -0.76
CA VAL A 86 -3.87 6.03 -0.66
C VAL A 86 -4.44 6.35 -2.05
N THR A 87 -3.59 6.55 -3.05
CA THR A 87 -4.02 6.78 -4.43
C THR A 87 -4.74 5.57 -4.99
N ALA A 88 -4.19 4.36 -4.79
CA ALA A 88 -4.85 3.11 -5.17
C ALA A 88 -6.19 2.89 -4.45
N ILE A 89 -6.29 3.27 -3.19
CA ILE A 89 -7.55 3.17 -2.43
C ILE A 89 -8.58 4.18 -2.96
N ARG A 90 -8.16 5.40 -3.30
CA ARG A 90 -9.07 6.43 -3.85
C ARG A 90 -9.62 6.01 -5.20
N SER A 91 -8.78 5.49 -6.10
CA SER A 91 -9.26 4.99 -7.40
C SER A 91 -10.25 3.84 -7.22
N ALA A 92 -9.97 2.88 -6.33
CA ALA A 92 -10.89 1.78 -6.03
C ALA A 92 -12.23 2.27 -5.45
N ARG A 93 -12.21 3.27 -4.54
CA ARG A 93 -13.44 3.87 -3.99
C ARG A 93 -14.24 4.61 -5.05
N LEU A 94 -13.60 5.29 -6.00
CA LEU A 94 -14.27 5.95 -7.12
C LEU A 94 -14.95 4.93 -8.05
N GLU A 95 -14.29 3.82 -8.35
CA GLU A 95 -14.88 2.74 -9.15
C GLU A 95 -16.07 2.08 -8.45
N GLN A 96 -15.99 1.88 -7.13
CA GLN A 96 -17.13 1.37 -6.34
C GLN A 96 -18.30 2.37 -6.33
N ALA A 97 -18.00 3.66 -6.20
CA ALA A 97 -19.02 4.70 -6.25
C ALA A 97 -19.72 4.71 -7.62
N SER A 98 -18.98 4.67 -8.73
CA SER A 98 -19.56 4.67 -10.08
C SER A 98 -20.44 3.43 -10.34
N LYS A 99 -20.03 2.24 -9.89
CA LYS A 99 -20.84 1.02 -9.96
C LYS A 99 -22.14 1.15 -9.17
N THR A 100 -22.08 1.76 -7.98
CA THR A 100 -23.27 1.97 -7.15
C THR A 100 -24.25 2.94 -7.80
N PHE A 101 -23.75 3.98 -8.48
CA PHE A 101 -24.61 4.89 -9.25
C PHE A 101 -25.22 4.21 -10.48
N ALA A 102 -24.46 3.39 -11.20
CA ALA A 102 -24.94 2.68 -12.39
C ALA A 102 -25.93 1.54 -12.09
N ALA A 103 -25.96 1.05 -10.85
CA ALA A 103 -26.91 0.03 -10.39
C ALA A 103 -28.24 0.60 -9.89
N ARG A 104 -28.41 1.93 -9.91
CA ARG A 104 -29.66 2.64 -9.60
C ARG A 104 -30.34 3.11 -10.86
#